data_AF-A0A436ZWX8-F1
#
_entry.id   AF-A0A436ZWX8-F1
#
_cell.length_a   1.000
_cell.length_b   1.000
_cell.length_c   1.000
_cell.angle_alpha   90.00
_cell.angle_beta   90.00
_cell.angle_gamma   90.00
#
_symmetry.space_group_name_H-M   'P 1'
#
loop_
_entity.id
_entity.type
_entity.pdbx_description
1 polymer ?
#
loop_
_entity_poly.entity_id
_entity_poly.type
_entity_poly.pdbx_seq_one_letter_code
_entity_poly.pdbx_strand_id
1 'polypeptide(L)'
;MKFTAVFLSLLSLASELTTTPVPAEETSILEARQTKTTTFSITNLYNYGLPHSVTAYLNFEFKSSAGGQANCTASQRRNIATTPLYTRCAKPGVGFGFDRVGGGYVLTIAHRYSKNKNIDAASLYIPDEHVKRANNTANPNASFDYIDYPTKFTLISNPFIIGAVHGPVRKV
;
A
#
# COMPACT_ATOMS: atom_id res chain seq x y z
N MET A 1 64.36 3.78 37.16
CA MET A 1 63.59 4.70 36.29
C MET A 1 62.68 3.85 35.41
N LYS A 2 61.39 4.21 35.35
CA LYS A 2 60.34 3.56 34.56
C LYS A 2 60.55 3.85 33.07
N PHE A 3 60.23 2.89 32.19
CA PHE A 3 59.29 3.13 31.08
C PHE A 3 58.69 1.80 30.60
N THR A 4 57.36 1.78 30.71
CA THR A 4 56.39 0.80 30.26
C THR A 4 56.18 0.88 28.75
N ALA A 5 56.00 -0.27 28.10
CA ALA A 5 55.15 -0.36 26.91
C ALA A 5 54.41 -1.71 26.95
N VAL A 6 53.10 -1.59 27.10
CA VAL A 6 52.08 -2.63 27.13
C VAL A 6 51.53 -2.74 25.72
N PHE A 7 51.40 -3.95 25.16
CA PHE A 7 50.34 -4.23 24.19
C PHE A 7 49.81 -5.64 24.39
N LEU A 8 48.55 -5.67 24.87
CA LEU A 8 47.75 -6.86 25.12
C LEU A 8 47.35 -7.55 23.81
N SER A 9 47.42 -8.87 23.85
CA SER A 9 46.65 -9.80 23.04
C SER A 9 45.17 -9.71 23.39
N LEU A 10 44.28 -9.41 22.44
CA LEU A 10 42.85 -9.69 22.60
C LEU A 10 42.23 -10.17 21.27
N LEU A 11 42.08 -11.50 21.21
CA LEU A 11 41.03 -12.30 20.61
C LEU A 11 40.19 -11.67 19.48
N SER A 12 40.46 -12.11 18.25
CA SER A 12 39.50 -12.08 17.15
C SER A 12 38.36 -13.06 17.43
N LEU A 13 37.20 -12.56 17.88
CA LEU A 13 35.93 -13.29 17.80
C LEU A 13 35.47 -13.30 16.35
N ALA A 14 35.79 -14.36 15.60
CA ALA A 14 35.07 -14.69 14.39
C ALA A 14 33.68 -15.17 14.81
N SER A 15 32.67 -14.31 14.64
CA SER A 15 31.27 -14.69 14.86
C SER A 15 30.81 -15.51 13.65
N GLU A 16 30.83 -16.83 13.78
CA GLU A 16 30.15 -17.71 12.84
C GLU A 16 28.64 -17.57 13.07
N LEU A 17 28.00 -16.69 12.30
CA LEU A 17 26.54 -16.72 12.13
C LEU A 17 26.21 -17.93 11.25
N THR A 18 26.13 -19.12 11.83
CA THR A 18 25.41 -20.22 11.19
C THR A 18 23.93 -19.89 11.23
N THR A 19 23.40 -19.33 10.13
CA THR A 19 21.97 -19.26 9.90
C THR A 19 21.44 -20.68 9.80
N THR A 20 20.88 -21.21 10.89
CA THR A 20 20.06 -22.42 10.83
C THR A 20 18.89 -22.11 9.89
N PRO A 21 18.72 -22.85 8.78
CA PRO A 21 17.54 -22.69 7.95
C PRO A 21 16.32 -22.97 8.82
N VAL A 22 15.39 -22.02 8.88
CA VAL A 22 14.08 -22.24 9.49
C VAL A 22 13.48 -23.42 8.72
N PRO A 23 13.12 -24.53 9.39
CA PRO A 23 12.42 -25.61 8.71
C PRO A 23 11.16 -25.02 8.12
N ALA A 24 11.03 -25.11 6.80
CA ALA A 24 9.78 -24.83 6.12
C ALA A 24 8.78 -25.86 6.64
N GLU A 25 7.90 -25.44 7.55
CA GLU A 25 6.73 -26.25 7.88
C GLU A 25 5.94 -26.43 6.59
N GLU A 26 5.91 -27.69 6.17
CA GLU A 26 5.09 -28.23 5.10
C GLU A 26 3.64 -27.76 5.25
N THR A 27 3.13 -27.17 4.17
CA THR A 27 1.74 -27.31 3.68
C THR A 27 0.73 -27.74 4.73
N SER A 28 0.36 -26.80 5.61
CA SER A 28 -0.65 -27.02 6.62
C SER A 28 -1.73 -25.95 6.47
N ILE A 29 -2.78 -26.33 5.71
CA ILE A 29 -4.15 -25.78 5.75
C ILE A 29 -4.43 -24.33 5.27
N LEU A 30 -3.58 -23.72 4.43
CA LEU A 30 -3.92 -22.43 3.79
C LEU A 30 -4.85 -22.54 2.56
N GLU A 31 -5.20 -23.75 2.12
CA GLU A 31 -6.20 -23.96 1.06
C GLU A 31 -7.67 -23.96 1.55
N ALA A 32 -7.92 -23.84 2.85
CA ALA A 32 -9.28 -23.93 3.40
C ALA A 32 -9.95 -22.55 3.57
N ARG A 33 -10.25 -21.88 2.45
CA ARG A 33 -11.43 -21.02 2.19
C ARG A 33 -11.17 -20.17 0.95
N GLN A 34 -11.23 -20.80 -0.22
CA GLN A 34 -11.44 -20.06 -1.46
C GLN A 34 -12.89 -19.53 -1.47
N THR A 35 -13.16 -18.51 -0.65
CA THR A 35 -14.34 -17.68 -0.82
C THR A 35 -14.24 -17.05 -2.20
N LYS A 36 -15.33 -17.15 -2.98
CA LYS A 36 -15.53 -16.52 -4.30
C LYS A 36 -14.57 -15.36 -4.54
N THR A 37 -13.67 -15.49 -5.51
CA THR A 37 -12.67 -14.45 -5.82
C THR A 37 -13.36 -13.11 -6.05
N THR A 38 -13.20 -12.20 -5.09
CA THR A 38 -13.68 -10.83 -5.25
C THR A 38 -12.69 -10.06 -6.12
N THR A 39 -13.21 -9.17 -6.95
CA THR A 39 -12.44 -8.33 -7.85
C THR A 39 -12.86 -6.88 -7.67
N PHE A 40 -11.89 -5.97 -7.72
CA PHE A 40 -12.11 -4.53 -7.68
C PHE A 40 -11.87 -3.95 -9.06
N SER A 41 -12.90 -3.36 -9.65
CA SER A 41 -12.79 -2.58 -10.87
C SER A 41 -12.53 -1.13 -10.51
N ILE A 42 -11.44 -0.59 -11.04
CA ILE A 42 -11.07 0.82 -10.92
C ILE A 42 -11.30 1.48 -12.26
N THR A 43 -11.97 2.62 -12.25
CA THR A 43 -12.22 3.45 -13.43
C THR A 43 -11.90 4.90 -13.12
N ASN A 44 -11.60 5.68 -14.17
CA ASN A 44 -11.30 7.10 -14.05
C ASN A 44 -10.19 7.39 -13.04
N LEU A 45 -9.16 6.53 -12.95
CA LEU A 45 -7.98 6.81 -12.14
C LEU A 45 -7.24 8.00 -12.74
N TYR A 46 -7.05 9.04 -11.94
CA TYR A 46 -6.16 10.15 -12.27
C TYR A 46 -5.46 10.66 -11.02
N ASN A 47 -4.19 11.01 -11.16
CA ASN A 47 -3.43 11.74 -10.16
C ASN A 47 -2.72 12.90 -10.85
N TYR A 48 -3.23 14.12 -10.69
CA TYR A 48 -2.72 15.30 -11.39
C TYR A 48 -2.61 16.52 -10.47
N GLY A 49 -1.60 17.35 -10.72
CA GLY A 49 -1.52 18.72 -10.22
C GLY A 49 -2.36 19.67 -11.09
N LEU A 50 -3.05 20.63 -10.47
CA LEU A 50 -3.74 21.69 -11.22
C LEU A 50 -2.72 22.76 -11.67
N PRO A 51 -2.76 23.25 -12.92
CA PRO A 51 -1.97 24.40 -13.34
C PRO A 51 -2.19 25.59 -12.40
N HIS A 52 -1.10 26.26 -12.00
CA HIS A 52 -1.12 27.39 -11.06
C HIS A 52 -1.64 27.06 -9.64
N SER A 53 -1.77 25.78 -9.30
CA SER A 53 -2.14 25.33 -7.96
C SER A 53 -1.02 24.53 -7.34
N VAL A 54 -0.79 24.73 -6.05
CA VAL A 54 0.07 23.85 -5.25
C VAL A 54 -0.62 22.54 -4.87
N THR A 55 -1.88 22.34 -5.27
CA THR A 55 -2.71 21.20 -4.89
C THR A 55 -2.78 20.18 -6.01
N ALA A 56 -2.42 18.94 -5.70
CA ALA A 56 -2.70 17.78 -6.53
C ALA A 56 -3.91 17.01 -6.02
N TYR A 57 -4.53 16.27 -6.93
CA TYR A 57 -5.71 15.45 -6.68
C TYR A 57 -5.46 14.03 -7.18
N LEU A 58 -5.83 13.07 -6.35
CA LEU A 58 -6.00 11.67 -6.72
C LEU A 58 -7.49 11.36 -6.70
N ASN A 59 -8.00 10.78 -7.78
CA ASN A 59 -9.38 10.36 -7.84
C ASN A 59 -9.53 9.06 -8.63
N PHE A 60 -10.50 8.25 -8.25
CA PHE A 60 -10.95 7.11 -9.04
C PHE A 60 -12.33 6.65 -8.58
N GLU A 61 -13.01 5.94 -9.47
CA GLU A 61 -14.20 5.19 -9.15
C GLU A 61 -13.85 3.74 -8.84
N PHE A 62 -14.48 3.22 -7.80
CA PHE A 62 -14.32 1.85 -7.32
C PHE A 62 -15.62 1.08 -7.50
N LYS A 63 -15.54 -0.18 -7.95
CA LYS A 63 -16.65 -1.15 -7.93
C LYS A 63 -16.15 -2.53 -7.52
N SER A 64 -16.85 -3.19 -6.59
CA SER A 64 -16.53 -4.56 -6.15
C SER A 64 -17.51 -5.59 -6.71
N SER A 65 -17.02 -6.78 -7.06
CA SER A 65 -17.87 -7.92 -7.42
C SER A 65 -18.62 -8.53 -6.22
N ALA A 66 -18.19 -8.23 -4.98
CA ALA A 66 -18.94 -8.52 -3.75
C ALA A 66 -20.09 -7.51 -3.48
N GLY A 67 -20.30 -6.56 -4.40
CA GLY A 67 -21.21 -5.44 -4.25
C GLY A 67 -20.53 -4.23 -3.63
N GLY A 68 -21.00 -3.03 -3.95
CA GLY A 68 -20.38 -1.78 -3.51
C GLY A 68 -19.75 -1.01 -4.67
N GLN A 69 -19.95 0.31 -4.63
CA GLN A 69 -19.41 1.26 -5.59
C GLN A 69 -19.14 2.57 -4.84
N ALA A 70 -18.00 3.21 -5.08
CA ALA A 70 -17.64 4.45 -4.40
C ALA A 70 -16.84 5.35 -5.34
N ASN A 71 -16.96 6.66 -5.14
CA ASN A 71 -15.98 7.61 -5.64
C ASN A 71 -14.95 7.88 -4.53
N CYS A 72 -13.66 7.80 -4.87
CA CYS A 72 -12.55 7.93 -3.94
C CYS A 72 -11.70 9.11 -4.37
N THR A 73 -11.56 10.11 -3.51
CA THR A 73 -10.82 11.34 -3.81
C THR A 73 -9.89 11.69 -2.64
N ALA A 74 -8.69 12.12 -2.95
CA ALA A 74 -7.75 12.72 -2.00
C ALA A 74 -7.07 13.92 -2.65
N SER A 75 -6.65 14.89 -1.83
CA SER A 75 -5.93 16.07 -2.28
C SER A 75 -4.80 16.41 -1.33
N GLN A 76 -3.68 16.89 -1.85
CA GLN A 76 -2.52 17.28 -1.03
C GLN A 76 -1.80 18.47 -1.67
N ARG A 77 -1.15 19.31 -0.84
CA ARG A 77 -0.28 20.39 -1.31
C ARG A 77 1.10 19.88 -1.76
N ARG A 78 1.14 19.06 -2.81
CA ARG A 78 2.35 18.45 -3.42
C ARG A 78 2.08 18.19 -4.91
N ASN A 79 3.12 17.85 -5.67
CA ASN A 79 3.00 17.58 -7.12
C ASN A 79 2.14 16.34 -7.42
N ILE A 80 2.27 15.27 -6.62
CA ILE A 80 1.45 14.06 -6.70
C ILE A 80 0.71 13.91 -5.38
N ALA A 81 -0.60 13.73 -5.44
CA ALA A 81 -1.41 13.54 -4.24
C ALA A 81 -1.14 12.16 -3.64
N THR A 82 -0.72 12.12 -2.39
CA THR A 82 -0.59 10.89 -1.58
C THR A 82 -1.55 10.93 -0.41
N THR A 83 -1.93 9.77 0.11
CA THR A 83 -2.86 9.67 1.23
C THR A 83 -2.63 8.39 2.00
N PRO A 84 -2.65 8.40 3.35
CA PRO A 84 -2.44 7.19 4.13
C PRO A 84 -3.55 6.17 3.87
N LEU A 85 -3.24 4.91 4.15
CA LEU A 85 -4.22 3.83 4.10
C LEU A 85 -5.47 4.14 4.91
N TYR A 86 -6.61 3.76 4.33
CA TYR A 86 -7.95 3.95 4.88
C TYR A 86 -8.48 5.40 4.85
N THR A 87 -7.99 6.20 3.91
CA THR A 87 -8.67 7.44 3.47
C THR A 87 -10.05 7.08 2.95
N ARG A 88 -11.09 7.67 3.54
CA ARG A 88 -12.49 7.28 3.27
C ARG A 88 -12.91 7.72 1.88
N CYS A 89 -13.53 6.81 1.13
CA CYS A 89 -14.26 7.16 -0.07
C CYS A 89 -15.67 7.66 0.28
N ALA A 90 -16.42 8.16 -0.71
CA ALA A 90 -17.76 8.69 -0.52
C ALA A 90 -18.78 7.67 0.04
N LYS A 91 -18.53 6.36 -0.14
CA LYS A 91 -19.37 5.29 0.40
C LYS A 91 -18.76 4.69 1.68
N PRO A 92 -19.55 4.54 2.77
CA PRO A 92 -19.11 3.85 3.97
C PRO A 92 -18.60 2.43 3.66
N GLY A 93 -17.54 2.03 4.37
CA GLY A 93 -16.92 0.71 4.21
C GLY A 93 -15.81 0.66 3.17
N VAL A 94 -15.76 1.60 2.22
CA VAL A 94 -14.65 1.69 1.24
C VAL A 94 -13.63 2.73 1.70
N GLY A 95 -12.36 2.33 1.72
CA GLY A 95 -11.24 3.22 1.96
C GLY A 95 -10.04 2.87 1.09
N PHE A 96 -9.12 3.81 0.94
CA PHE A 96 -7.92 3.63 0.13
C PHE A 96 -6.70 4.32 0.73
N GLY A 97 -5.52 3.94 0.28
CA GLY A 97 -4.25 4.60 0.52
C GLY A 97 -3.50 4.71 -0.80
N PHE A 98 -2.73 5.78 -0.95
CA PHE A 98 -1.83 5.96 -2.08
C PHE A 98 -0.53 6.54 -1.56
N ASP A 99 0.43 5.66 -1.35
CA ASP A 99 1.68 5.98 -0.65
C ASP A 99 2.88 5.83 -1.57
N ARG A 100 3.87 6.70 -1.35
CA ARG A 100 5.18 6.59 -1.99
C ARG A 100 5.95 5.44 -1.34
N VAL A 101 6.42 4.48 -2.13
CA VAL A 101 7.31 3.39 -1.67
C VAL A 101 8.49 3.28 -2.64
N GLY A 102 9.61 2.67 -2.24
CA GLY A 102 10.83 2.62 -3.05
C GLY A 102 10.60 2.43 -4.55
N GLY A 103 11.05 3.41 -5.35
CA GLY A 103 10.95 3.40 -6.82
C GLY A 103 9.55 3.53 -7.42
N GLY A 104 8.51 3.87 -6.65
CA GLY A 104 7.14 3.95 -7.17
C GLY A 104 6.07 4.38 -6.15
N TYR A 105 4.83 4.05 -6.45
CA TYR A 105 3.68 4.32 -5.59
C TYR A 105 2.86 3.05 -5.40
N VAL A 106 2.20 2.90 -4.25
CA VAL A 106 1.27 1.80 -4.00
C VAL A 106 -0.11 2.36 -3.74
N LEU A 107 -1.05 2.01 -4.61
CA LEU A 107 -2.48 2.18 -4.37
C LEU A 107 -2.97 0.95 -3.61
N THR A 108 -3.50 1.11 -2.41
CA THR A 108 -4.16 0.05 -1.65
C THR A 108 -5.61 0.41 -1.42
N ILE A 109 -6.52 -0.52 -1.67
CA ILE A 109 -7.97 -0.32 -1.50
C ILE A 109 -8.50 -1.39 -0.57
N ALA A 110 -9.33 -0.99 0.39
CA ALA A 110 -9.99 -1.86 1.34
C ALA A 110 -11.51 -1.65 1.29
N HIS A 111 -12.26 -2.74 1.22
CA HIS A 111 -13.72 -2.73 1.18
C HIS A 111 -14.30 -3.62 2.28
N ARG A 112 -14.95 -2.98 3.23
CA ARG A 112 -15.70 -3.63 4.31
C ARG A 112 -17.16 -3.75 3.93
N TYR A 113 -17.70 -4.96 4.02
CA TYR A 113 -19.08 -5.26 3.66
C TYR A 113 -19.68 -6.29 4.63
N SER A 114 -20.96 -6.62 4.43
CA SER A 114 -21.69 -7.53 5.32
C SER A 114 -21.62 -7.09 6.80
N LYS A 115 -21.97 -5.82 7.07
CA LYS A 115 -21.90 -5.20 8.41
C LYS A 115 -20.49 -5.29 9.04
N ASN A 116 -19.46 -5.01 8.26
CA ASN A 116 -18.03 -5.06 8.64
C ASN A 116 -17.50 -6.45 9.02
N LYS A 117 -18.22 -7.54 8.70
CA LYS A 117 -17.75 -8.91 8.98
C LYS A 117 -16.71 -9.40 7.98
N ASN A 118 -16.77 -8.87 6.76
CA ASN A 118 -15.85 -9.21 5.68
C ASN A 118 -15.09 -7.95 5.28
N ILE A 119 -13.79 -8.12 5.03
CA ILE A 119 -12.93 -7.07 4.52
C ILE A 119 -12.16 -7.67 3.33
N ASP A 120 -12.30 -7.11 2.16
CA ASP A 120 -11.46 -7.47 1.02
C ASP A 120 -10.48 -6.32 0.78
N ALA A 121 -9.22 -6.61 0.43
CA ALA A 121 -8.26 -5.58 0.05
C ALA A 121 -7.46 -5.97 -1.19
N ALA A 122 -7.04 -4.98 -1.96
CA ALA A 122 -6.16 -5.17 -3.11
C ALA A 122 -5.15 -4.04 -3.17
N SER A 123 -3.97 -4.32 -3.73
CA SER A 123 -2.92 -3.34 -3.92
C SER A 123 -2.40 -3.37 -5.35
N LEU A 124 -1.99 -2.20 -5.84
CA LEU A 124 -1.36 -1.98 -7.13
C LEU A 124 -0.08 -1.18 -6.92
N TYR A 125 1.04 -1.70 -7.41
CA TYR A 125 2.28 -0.96 -7.50
C TYR A 125 2.37 -0.23 -8.85
N ILE A 126 2.70 1.04 -8.81
CA ILE A 126 2.91 1.91 -9.96
C ILE A 126 4.37 2.37 -9.94
N PRO A 127 5.24 1.81 -10.81
CA PRO A 127 6.66 2.18 -10.87
C PRO A 127 6.87 3.65 -11.29
N ASP A 128 8.05 4.20 -10.96
CA ASP A 128 8.46 5.58 -11.28
C ASP A 128 8.46 5.93 -12.75
N GLU A 129 8.60 4.96 -13.64
CA GLU A 129 8.56 5.20 -15.08
C GLU A 129 7.22 5.78 -15.57
N HIS A 130 6.17 5.60 -14.77
CA HIS A 130 4.85 6.18 -14.98
C HIS A 130 4.67 7.57 -14.37
N VAL A 131 5.67 8.09 -13.63
CA VAL A 131 5.67 9.48 -13.18
C VAL A 131 6.12 10.35 -14.34
N LYS A 132 5.22 11.22 -14.81
CA LYS A 132 5.50 12.18 -15.89
C LYS A 132 5.40 13.60 -15.35
N ARG A 133 6.04 14.53 -16.05
CA ARG A 133 5.98 15.96 -15.73
C ARG A 133 5.35 16.72 -16.89
N ALA A 134 4.26 17.43 -16.61
CA ALA A 134 3.69 18.40 -17.52
C ALA A 134 4.44 19.73 -17.33
N ASN A 135 5.18 20.16 -18.34
CA ASN A 135 5.92 21.43 -18.31
C ASN A 135 5.09 22.55 -18.92
N ASN A 136 4.91 23.64 -18.18
CA ASN A 136 4.32 24.87 -18.69
C ASN A 136 5.43 25.90 -18.94
N THR A 137 5.82 26.08 -20.20
CA THR A 137 6.90 27.01 -20.58
C THR A 137 6.51 28.48 -20.42
N ALA A 138 5.21 28.80 -20.50
CA ALA A 138 4.70 30.15 -20.30
C ALA A 138 4.63 30.54 -18.82
N ASN A 139 4.42 29.57 -17.92
CA ASN A 139 4.53 29.77 -16.48
C ASN A 139 5.20 28.54 -15.83
N PRO A 140 6.52 28.58 -15.59
CA PRO A 140 7.25 27.46 -14.99
C PRO A 140 6.68 26.99 -13.64
N ASN A 141 6.07 27.90 -12.86
CA ASN A 141 5.43 27.58 -11.58
C ASN A 141 4.12 26.77 -11.72
N ALA A 142 3.62 26.61 -12.94
CA ALA A 142 2.46 25.79 -13.26
C ALA A 142 2.82 24.40 -13.80
N SER A 143 4.10 24.03 -13.74
CA SER A 143 4.54 22.68 -14.11
C SER A 143 4.29 21.70 -12.97
N PHE A 144 3.75 20.53 -13.26
CA PHE A 144 3.34 19.56 -12.24
C PHE A 144 3.70 18.13 -12.66
N ASP A 145 3.87 17.27 -11.67
CA ASP A 145 4.07 15.84 -11.88
C ASP A 145 2.70 15.13 -11.84
N TYR A 146 2.56 14.04 -12.59
CA TYR A 146 1.33 13.27 -12.64
C TYR A 146 1.64 11.79 -12.87
N ILE A 147 0.68 10.93 -12.53
CA ILE A 147 0.77 9.49 -12.78
C ILE A 147 0.14 9.19 -14.15
N ASP A 148 0.97 8.75 -15.09
CA ASP A 148 0.59 8.26 -16.41
C ASP A 148 0.44 6.73 -16.38
N TYR A 149 -0.70 6.29 -15.87
CA TYR A 149 -1.04 4.87 -15.71
C TYR A 149 -2.44 4.62 -16.29
N PRO A 150 -2.76 3.39 -16.75
CA PRO A 150 -4.11 3.06 -17.23
C PRO A 150 -5.21 3.54 -16.27
N THR A 151 -6.17 4.29 -16.82
CA THR A 151 -7.27 4.88 -16.05
C THR A 151 -8.33 3.84 -15.65
N LYS A 152 -8.28 2.65 -16.25
CA LYS A 152 -9.20 1.54 -16.01
C LYS A 152 -8.43 0.22 -15.89
N PHE A 153 -8.65 -0.50 -14.81
CA PHE A 153 -8.08 -1.83 -14.57
C PHE A 153 -8.89 -2.60 -13.53
N THR A 154 -8.56 -3.89 -13.37
CA THR A 154 -9.18 -4.77 -12.37
C THR A 154 -8.11 -5.37 -11.49
N LEU A 155 -8.34 -5.34 -10.18
CA LEU A 155 -7.50 -5.98 -9.19
C LEU A 155 -8.21 -7.20 -8.62
N ILE A 156 -7.47 -8.29 -8.40
CA ILE A 156 -7.94 -9.42 -7.61
C ILE A 156 -7.77 -9.03 -6.14
N SER A 157 -8.84 -9.10 -5.36
CA SER A 157 -8.76 -8.76 -3.93
C SER A 157 -8.52 -9.99 -3.07
N ASN A 158 -7.72 -9.80 -2.03
CA ASN A 158 -7.49 -10.76 -0.97
C ASN A 158 -8.57 -10.60 0.11
N PRO A 159 -9.36 -11.65 0.38
CA PRO A 159 -10.37 -11.60 1.43
C PRO A 159 -9.73 -11.80 2.82
N PHE A 160 -10.16 -10.99 3.77
CA PHE A 160 -9.90 -11.10 5.20
C PHE A 160 -11.23 -11.37 5.91
N ILE A 161 -11.34 -12.55 6.51
CA ILE A 161 -12.51 -12.93 7.29
C ILE A 161 -12.21 -12.62 8.75
N ILE A 162 -12.99 -11.71 9.34
CA ILE A 162 -12.92 -11.49 10.79
C ILE A 162 -13.76 -12.58 11.47
N GLY A 163 -13.13 -13.73 11.71
CA GLY A 163 -13.65 -14.73 12.63
C GLY A 163 -13.44 -14.26 14.06
N ALA A 164 -14.47 -14.34 14.91
CA ALA A 164 -14.26 -14.21 16.34
C ALA A 164 -13.29 -15.32 16.77
N VAL A 165 -12.08 -14.96 17.19
CA VAL A 165 -11.17 -15.89 17.85
C VAL A 165 -11.78 -16.19 19.22
N HIS A 166 -12.71 -17.14 19.27
CA HIS A 166 -13.11 -17.78 20.52
C HIS A 166 -12.03 -18.81 20.89
N GLY A 167 -10.83 -18.31 21.18
CA GLY A 167 -9.85 -19.09 21.92
C GLY A 167 -10.35 -19.25 23.37
N PRO A 168 -10.09 -20.38 24.04
CA PRO A 168 -10.40 -20.50 25.45
C PRO A 168 -9.68 -19.39 26.21
N VAL A 169 -10.44 -18.56 26.92
CA VAL A 169 -9.89 -17.63 27.91
C VAL A 169 -9.26 -18.50 28.98
N ARG A 170 -7.93 -18.70 28.92
CA ARG A 170 -7.19 -19.20 30.07
C ARG A 170 -7.33 -18.12 31.15
N LYS A 171 -8.18 -18.39 32.14
CA LYS A 171 -8.14 -17.67 33.42
C LYS A 171 -6.75 -17.96 33.99
N VAL A 172 -5.93 -16.91 34.06
CA VAL A 172 -4.72 -16.87 34.89
C VAL A 172 -5.15 -16.46 36.28
#